data_AF-A0A9D9H0W2-F1
#
_entry.id   AF-A0A9D9H0W2-F1
#
_cell.length_a   1.000
_cell.length_b   1.000
_cell.length_c   1.000
_cell.angle_alpha   90.00
_cell.angle_beta   90.00
_cell.angle_gamma   90.00
#
_symmetry.space_group_name_H-M   'P 1'
#
loop_
_entity.id
_entity.type
_entity.pdbx_description
1 polymer ?
#
loop_
_entity_poly.entity_id
_entity_poly.type
_entity_poly.pdbx_seq_one_letter_code
_entity_poly.pdbx_strand_id
1 'polypeptide(L)'
;MINGISSLITSSQLANIAQNTTQSVAVETTLKSIGRPGFILIDKDIDADTKQYAAAKEFLYQATCLAVYMALIVPIFKKGGFKLAKNVIFKDTKGFEHFKDVKEYMHYRKLAENPSVKNRMSTLNKEILSEGKLVKEKYDDTLLAELEKKEPDKFDYVKGAVELSNIVGSVLGLAILAPQVSHAFIHPALRFLGLEDKSKKQNAAENKKLDHTA
;
A
#
# COMPACT_ATOMS: atom_id res chain seq x y z
N MET A 1 1.86 13.53 -27.98
CA MET A 1 2.14 13.52 -26.52
C MET A 1 0.85 13.53 -25.70
N ILE A 2 -0.15 14.37 -26.02
CA ILE A 2 -1.44 14.44 -25.31
C ILE A 2 -2.19 13.09 -25.34
N ASN A 3 -2.24 12.39 -26.48
CA ASN A 3 -2.90 11.07 -26.57
C ASN A 3 -2.20 9.96 -25.74
N GLY A 4 -0.87 10.03 -25.59
CA GLY A 4 -0.12 9.07 -24.78
C GLY A 4 -0.23 9.34 -23.28
N ILE A 5 -0.29 10.62 -22.89
CA ILE A 5 -0.60 11.03 -21.51
C ILE A 5 -2.04 10.68 -21.17
N SER A 6 -2.99 10.92 -22.08
CA SER A 6 -4.39 10.52 -21.92
C SER A 6 -4.52 9.01 -21.76
N SER A 7 -3.83 8.18 -22.56
CA SER A 7 -3.92 6.71 -22.44
C SER A 7 -3.25 6.17 -21.17
N LEU A 8 -2.21 6.86 -20.66
CA LEU A 8 -1.60 6.55 -19.36
C LEU A 8 -2.56 6.89 -18.22
N ILE A 9 -3.17 8.08 -18.25
CA ILE A 9 -4.09 8.55 -17.20
C ILE A 9 -5.38 7.72 -17.19
N THR A 10 -5.90 7.32 -18.35
CA THR A 10 -7.09 6.47 -18.48
C THR A 10 -6.78 4.98 -18.51
N SER A 11 -5.55 4.58 -18.19
CA SER A 11 -5.17 3.16 -18.23
C SER A 11 -5.91 2.38 -17.15
N SER A 12 -6.31 1.15 -17.47
CA SER A 12 -6.93 0.23 -16.51
C SER A 12 -5.96 -0.08 -15.36
N GLN A 13 -4.65 0.01 -15.58
CA GLN A 13 -3.63 -0.10 -14.54
C GLN A 13 -3.69 1.07 -13.56
N LEU A 14 -3.80 2.33 -14.02
CA LEU A 14 -3.93 3.47 -13.10
C LEU A 14 -5.24 3.42 -12.31
N ALA A 15 -6.35 3.07 -12.98
CA ALA A 15 -7.64 2.91 -12.31
C ALA A 15 -7.59 1.82 -11.23
N ASN A 16 -6.91 0.69 -11.51
CA ASN A 16 -6.72 -0.38 -10.53
C ASN A 16 -5.82 0.03 -9.36
N ILE A 17 -4.77 0.82 -9.61
CA ILE A 17 -3.90 1.37 -8.56
C ILE A 17 -4.69 2.35 -7.68
N ALA A 18 -5.49 3.23 -8.27
CA ALA A 18 -6.29 4.21 -7.54
C ALA A 18 -7.40 3.57 -6.70
N GLN A 19 -8.01 2.50 -7.20
CA GLN A 19 -9.05 1.75 -6.50
C GLN A 19 -8.51 0.72 -5.49
N ASN A 20 -7.20 0.67 -5.29
CA ASN A 20 -6.54 -0.23 -4.35
C ASN A 20 -5.71 0.60 -3.38
N THR A 21 -6.19 0.76 -2.15
CA THR A 21 -5.54 1.59 -1.13
C THR A 21 -4.10 1.14 -0.87
N THR A 22 -3.84 -0.18 -0.91
CA THR A 22 -2.48 -0.72 -0.71
C THR A 22 -1.52 -0.21 -1.79
N GLN A 23 -1.93 -0.29 -3.05
CA GLN A 23 -1.11 0.14 -4.18
C GLN A 23 -1.00 1.66 -4.25
N SER A 24 -2.11 2.38 -4.05
CA SER A 24 -2.13 3.84 -4.04
C SER A 24 -1.16 4.41 -3.01
N VAL A 25 -1.23 3.96 -1.76
CA VAL A 25 -0.34 4.45 -0.69
C VAL A 25 1.12 4.05 -0.95
N ALA A 26 1.37 2.82 -1.42
CA ALA A 26 2.72 2.37 -1.73
C ALA A 26 3.36 3.18 -2.88
N VAL A 27 2.60 3.43 -3.96
CA VAL A 27 3.04 4.24 -5.09
C VAL A 27 3.26 5.68 -4.67
N GLU A 28 2.32 6.29 -3.95
CA GLU A 28 2.44 7.65 -3.45
C GLU A 28 3.68 7.82 -2.57
N THR A 29 3.91 6.89 -1.64
CA THR A 29 5.06 6.94 -0.72
C THR A 29 6.37 6.72 -1.47
N THR A 30 6.41 5.83 -2.46
CA THR A 30 7.59 5.61 -3.31
C THR A 30 7.90 6.83 -4.17
N LEU A 31 6.86 7.47 -4.75
CA LEU A 31 7.05 8.71 -5.50
C LEU A 31 7.53 9.85 -4.59
N LYS A 32 7.02 9.94 -3.36
CA LYS A 32 7.48 10.92 -2.37
C LYS A 32 8.91 10.67 -1.89
N SER A 33 9.30 9.40 -1.71
CA SER A 33 10.65 9.02 -1.27
C SER A 33 11.70 9.34 -2.30
N ILE A 34 11.37 9.33 -3.59
CA ILE A 34 12.30 9.73 -4.65
C ILE A 34 12.17 11.23 -4.93
N GLY A 35 10.94 11.71 -5.08
CA GLY A 35 10.63 13.07 -5.50
C GLY A 35 11.13 14.13 -4.51
N ARG A 36 10.75 14.04 -3.23
CA ARG A 36 11.11 15.09 -2.24
C ARG A 36 12.64 15.20 -2.07
N PRO A 37 13.39 14.09 -1.86
CA PRO A 37 14.84 14.15 -1.82
C PRO A 37 15.46 14.62 -3.14
N GLY A 38 14.91 14.18 -4.27
CA GLY A 38 15.36 14.62 -5.60
C GLY A 38 15.25 16.12 -5.79
N PHE A 39 14.11 16.71 -5.42
CA PHE A 39 13.90 18.16 -5.46
C PHE A 39 14.87 18.92 -4.55
N ILE A 40 15.17 18.39 -3.36
CA ILE A 40 16.16 18.99 -2.44
C ILE A 40 17.57 18.97 -3.04
N LEU A 41 17.96 17.89 -3.73
CA LEU A 41 19.30 17.75 -4.29
C LEU A 41 19.55 18.66 -5.50
N ILE A 42 18.51 19.02 -6.26
CA ILE A 42 18.63 19.91 -7.42
C ILE A 42 18.42 21.39 -7.09
N ASP A 43 17.90 21.70 -5.90
CA ASP A 43 17.78 23.07 -5.41
C ASP A 43 19.17 23.73 -5.44
N LYS A 44 19.28 24.95 -5.98
CA LYS A 44 20.57 25.66 -6.09
C LYS A 44 20.84 26.58 -4.91
N ASP A 45 19.83 26.92 -4.11
CA ASP A 45 19.88 27.94 -3.07
C ASP A 45 20.31 27.38 -1.70
N ILE A 46 20.45 26.07 -1.59
CA ILE A 46 20.92 25.36 -0.39
C ILE A 46 22.42 25.01 -0.57
N ASP A 47 23.20 24.92 0.51
CA ASP A 47 24.57 24.40 0.44
C ASP A 47 24.59 22.86 0.28
N ALA A 48 25.67 22.32 -0.28
CA ALA A 48 25.75 20.90 -0.63
C ALA A 48 25.61 19.95 0.58
N ASP A 49 26.10 20.36 1.74
CA ASP A 49 26.06 19.56 2.98
C ASP A 49 24.64 19.51 3.55
N THR A 50 23.94 20.65 3.56
CA THR A 50 22.55 20.75 3.97
C THR A 50 21.63 20.00 3.01
N LYS A 51 21.89 20.03 1.69
CA LYS A 51 21.11 19.23 0.72
C LYS A 51 21.20 17.74 0.99
N GLN A 52 22.42 17.23 1.16
CA GLN A 52 22.62 15.80 1.41
C GLN A 52 21.97 15.35 2.71
N TYR A 53 22.09 16.15 3.77
CA TYR A 53 21.43 15.85 5.05
C TYR A 53 19.90 15.87 4.93
N ALA A 54 19.33 16.95 4.38
CA ALA A 54 17.88 17.10 4.25
C ALA A 54 17.27 16.03 3.31
N ALA A 55 17.93 15.75 2.18
CA ALA A 55 17.50 14.70 1.25
C ALA A 55 17.56 13.31 1.90
N ALA A 56 18.63 12.99 2.64
CA ALA A 56 18.74 11.72 3.35
C ALA A 56 17.69 11.58 4.45
N LYS A 57 17.42 12.64 5.23
CA LYS A 57 16.38 12.66 6.26
C LYS A 57 14.99 12.43 5.66
N GLU A 58 14.63 13.15 4.59
CA GLU A 58 13.34 12.96 3.90
C GLU A 58 13.24 11.57 3.27
N PHE A 59 14.32 11.04 2.66
CA PHE A 59 14.33 9.69 2.12
C PHE A 59 14.06 8.65 3.21
N LEU A 60 14.80 8.72 4.32
CA LEU A 60 14.65 7.79 5.44
C LEU A 60 13.26 7.89 6.08
N TYR A 61 12.69 9.10 6.17
CA TYR A 61 11.31 9.30 6.62
C TYR A 61 10.31 8.57 5.72
N GLN A 62 10.36 8.82 4.41
CA GLN A 62 9.43 8.19 3.46
C GLN A 62 9.64 6.67 3.36
N ALA A 63 10.89 6.19 3.42
CA ALA A 63 11.21 4.76 3.46
C ALA A 63 10.65 4.10 4.73
N THR A 64 10.73 4.77 5.87
CA THR A 64 10.17 4.27 7.14
C THR A 64 8.64 4.22 7.07
N CYS A 65 7.99 5.26 6.52
CA CYS A 65 6.54 5.27 6.30
C CYS A 65 6.11 4.08 5.42
N LEU A 66 6.84 3.79 4.34
CA LEU A 66 6.57 2.64 3.48
C LEU A 66 6.79 1.29 4.21
N ALA A 67 7.85 1.20 5.01
CA ALA A 67 8.14 0.00 5.79
C ALA A 67 7.05 -0.27 6.83
N VAL A 68 6.62 0.75 7.58
CA VAL A 68 5.49 0.67 8.52
C VAL A 68 4.21 0.26 7.79
N TYR A 69 3.97 0.84 6.62
CA TYR A 69 2.83 0.48 5.79
C TYR A 69 2.81 -1.01 5.43
N MET A 70 3.90 -1.52 4.86
CA MET A 70 3.99 -2.90 4.41
C MET A 70 4.04 -3.90 5.57
N ALA A 71 4.75 -3.59 6.66
CA ALA A 71 5.02 -4.52 7.75
C ALA A 71 3.91 -4.55 8.82
N LEU A 72 3.17 -3.46 9.01
CA LEU A 72 2.14 -3.37 10.05
C LEU A 72 0.75 -3.18 9.44
N ILE A 73 0.58 -2.21 8.55
CA ILE A 73 -0.76 -1.81 8.10
C ILE A 73 -1.40 -2.90 7.24
N VAL A 74 -0.68 -3.41 6.25
CA VAL A 74 -1.17 -4.50 5.38
C VAL A 74 -1.52 -5.77 6.17
N PRO A 75 -0.67 -6.33 7.05
CA PRO A 75 -1.04 -7.55 7.76
C PRO A 75 -2.11 -7.33 8.84
N ILE A 76 -2.11 -6.19 9.54
CA ILE A 76 -3.01 -5.99 10.70
C ILE A 76 -4.38 -5.51 10.22
N PHE A 77 -4.45 -4.45 9.42
CA PHE A 77 -5.73 -3.84 9.06
C PHE A 77 -6.40 -4.51 7.88
N LYS A 78 -5.64 -5.00 6.89
CA LYS A 78 -6.25 -5.73 5.76
C LYS A 78 -6.76 -7.11 6.18
N LYS A 79 -5.94 -7.91 6.88
CA LYS A 79 -6.36 -9.24 7.33
C LYS A 79 -7.24 -9.19 8.59
N GLY A 80 -6.90 -8.35 9.56
CA GLY A 80 -7.69 -8.17 10.77
C GLY A 80 -9.04 -7.51 10.48
N GLY A 81 -9.07 -6.51 9.59
CA GLY A 81 -10.29 -5.90 9.09
C GLY A 81 -11.22 -6.87 8.41
N PHE A 82 -10.69 -7.73 7.53
CA PHE A 82 -11.48 -8.81 6.92
C PHE A 82 -12.09 -9.74 7.99
N LYS A 83 -11.31 -10.13 9.00
CA LYS A 83 -11.78 -10.99 10.09
C LYS A 83 -12.86 -10.31 10.95
N LEU A 84 -12.70 -9.04 11.27
CA LEU A 84 -13.69 -8.23 11.98
C LEU A 84 -14.97 -8.04 11.15
N ALA A 85 -14.82 -7.71 9.86
CA ALA A 85 -15.93 -7.58 8.93
C ALA A 85 -16.72 -8.89 8.86
N LYS A 86 -16.06 -10.02 8.62
CA LYS A 86 -16.69 -11.34 8.54
C LYS A 86 -17.41 -11.75 9.83
N ASN A 87 -16.78 -11.54 10.99
CA ASN A 87 -17.26 -12.13 12.25
C ASN A 87 -18.18 -11.22 13.07
N VAL A 88 -18.16 -9.90 12.83
CA VAL A 88 -18.85 -8.92 13.68
C VAL A 88 -19.82 -8.04 12.89
N ILE A 89 -19.36 -7.43 11.80
CA ILE A 89 -20.13 -6.39 11.08
C ILE A 89 -21.08 -6.99 10.04
N PHE A 90 -20.59 -7.99 9.30
CA PHE A 90 -21.25 -8.60 8.15
C PHE A 90 -21.59 -10.06 8.42
N LYS A 91 -21.77 -10.41 9.69
CA LYS A 91 -22.23 -11.74 10.07
C LYS A 91 -23.57 -12.02 9.36
N ASP A 92 -23.67 -13.18 8.72
CA ASP A 92 -24.86 -13.63 7.99
C ASP A 92 -25.22 -12.81 6.72
N THR A 93 -24.26 -12.05 6.16
CA THR A 93 -24.43 -11.43 4.83
C THR A 93 -23.76 -12.24 3.71
N LYS A 94 -24.46 -12.32 2.57
CA LYS A 94 -24.00 -13.02 1.36
C LYS A 94 -22.65 -12.48 0.90
N GLY A 95 -21.69 -13.37 0.71
CA GLY A 95 -20.34 -13.05 0.23
C GLY A 95 -19.22 -13.41 1.21
N PHE A 96 -19.17 -12.78 2.39
CA PHE A 96 -18.08 -13.02 3.36
C PHE A 96 -18.03 -14.47 3.88
N GLU A 97 -19.17 -15.15 3.88
CA GLU A 97 -19.29 -16.55 4.29
C GLU A 97 -18.44 -17.49 3.44
N HIS A 98 -18.35 -17.23 2.14
CA HIS A 98 -17.67 -18.09 1.15
C HIS A 98 -16.14 -18.01 1.21
N PHE A 99 -15.59 -16.99 1.87
CA PHE A 99 -14.14 -16.73 1.84
C PHE A 99 -13.53 -16.96 3.22
N LYS A 100 -12.54 -17.85 3.31
CA LYS A 100 -11.82 -18.09 4.57
C LYS A 100 -11.06 -16.85 5.05
N ASP A 101 -10.38 -16.18 4.13
CA ASP A 101 -9.58 -15.00 4.39
C ASP A 101 -9.52 -14.05 3.18
N VAL A 102 -8.92 -12.88 3.39
CA VAL A 102 -8.78 -11.85 2.35
C VAL A 102 -7.94 -12.32 1.15
N LYS A 103 -6.99 -13.26 1.32
CA LYS A 103 -6.18 -13.76 0.19
C LYS A 103 -7.03 -14.59 -0.75
N GLU A 104 -7.87 -15.46 -0.19
CA GLU A 104 -8.80 -16.29 -0.94
C GLU A 104 -9.81 -15.43 -1.71
N TYR A 105 -10.38 -14.43 -1.04
CA TYR A 105 -11.25 -13.43 -1.67
C TYR A 105 -10.57 -12.70 -2.84
N MET A 106 -9.36 -12.16 -2.63
CA MET A 106 -8.64 -11.43 -3.66
C MET A 106 -8.28 -12.33 -4.85
N HIS A 107 -7.97 -13.60 -4.60
CA HIS A 107 -7.71 -14.57 -5.66
C HIS A 107 -8.98 -14.89 -6.47
N TYR A 108 -10.10 -15.14 -5.77
CA TYR A 108 -11.41 -15.32 -6.40
C TYR A 108 -11.78 -14.12 -7.27
N ARG A 109 -11.68 -12.91 -6.70
CA ARG A 109 -12.04 -11.68 -7.41
C ARG A 109 -11.21 -11.49 -8.68
N LYS A 110 -9.92 -11.79 -8.64
CA LYS A 110 -9.05 -11.74 -9.82
C LYS A 110 -9.48 -12.72 -10.91
N LEU A 111 -9.98 -13.90 -10.53
CA LEU A 111 -10.58 -14.85 -11.47
C LEU A 111 -11.89 -14.28 -12.02
N ALA A 112 -12.78 -13.78 -11.16
CA ALA A 112 -14.07 -13.20 -11.54
C ALA A 112 -13.95 -11.96 -12.45
N GLU A 113 -12.87 -11.19 -12.32
CA GLU A 113 -12.56 -10.07 -13.22
C GLU A 113 -12.08 -10.51 -14.62
N ASN A 114 -11.73 -11.79 -14.82
CA ASN A 114 -11.36 -12.32 -16.11
C ASN A 114 -12.61 -12.60 -16.98
N PRO A 115 -12.82 -11.88 -18.09
CA PRO A 115 -14.03 -12.03 -18.89
C PRO A 115 -14.12 -13.42 -19.55
N SER A 116 -12.99 -14.11 -19.77
CA SER A 116 -12.96 -15.42 -20.42
C SER A 116 -13.24 -16.54 -19.43
N VAL A 117 -14.41 -17.18 -19.56
CA VAL A 117 -14.77 -18.41 -18.82
C VAL A 117 -13.70 -19.49 -19.04
N LYS A 118 -13.24 -19.68 -20.29
CA LYS A 118 -12.19 -20.65 -20.62
C LYS A 118 -10.90 -20.41 -19.83
N ASN A 119 -10.48 -19.15 -19.69
CA ASN A 119 -9.26 -18.82 -18.96
C ASN A 119 -9.44 -19.00 -17.44
N ARG A 120 -10.62 -18.68 -16.92
CA ARG A 120 -10.99 -18.97 -15.52
C ARG A 120 -10.92 -20.47 -15.24
N MET A 121 -11.61 -21.29 -16.03
CA MET A 121 -11.64 -22.74 -15.87
C MET A 121 -10.27 -23.39 -16.05
N SER A 122 -9.48 -22.91 -17.02
CA SER A 122 -8.09 -23.36 -17.18
C SER A 122 -7.26 -23.06 -15.93
N THR A 123 -7.45 -21.92 -15.27
CA THR A 123 -6.74 -21.57 -14.05
C THR A 123 -7.21 -22.41 -12.85
N LEU A 124 -8.50 -22.70 -12.76
CA LEU A 124 -9.08 -23.57 -11.73
C LEU A 124 -8.56 -25.01 -11.79
N ASN A 125 -8.25 -25.50 -13.00
CA ASN A 125 -7.70 -26.84 -13.24
C ASN A 125 -6.17 -26.90 -13.15
N LYS A 126 -5.48 -25.81 -12.78
CA LYS A 126 -4.04 -25.86 -12.51
C LYS A 126 -3.79 -26.42 -11.12
N GLU A 127 -2.73 -27.20 -11.00
CA GLU A 127 -2.20 -27.62 -9.71
C GLU A 127 -1.47 -26.46 -9.03
N ILE A 128 -1.65 -26.38 -7.72
CA ILE A 128 -0.88 -25.52 -6.84
C ILE A 128 0.43 -26.23 -6.57
N LEU A 129 1.51 -25.70 -7.16
CA LEU A 129 2.90 -26.21 -7.09
C LEU A 129 3.40 -26.53 -5.67
N SER A 130 2.76 -26.00 -4.62
CA SER A 130 3.16 -26.18 -3.23
C SER A 130 2.26 -27.12 -2.41
N GLU A 131 1.11 -27.55 -2.95
CA GLU A 131 0.08 -28.26 -2.17
C GLU A 131 -0.39 -29.57 -2.85
N GLY A 132 -0.05 -29.81 -4.12
CA GLY A 132 -0.51 -30.98 -4.87
C GLY A 132 -2.04 -31.01 -5.08
N LYS A 133 -2.70 -29.85 -4.94
CA LYS A 133 -4.15 -29.67 -5.06
C LYS A 133 -4.49 -28.78 -6.23
N LEU A 134 -5.65 -28.98 -6.84
CA LEU A 134 -6.15 -28.09 -7.88
C LEU A 134 -6.64 -26.78 -7.27
N VAL A 135 -6.50 -25.68 -8.00
CA VAL A 135 -6.97 -24.35 -7.56
C VAL A 135 -8.47 -24.37 -7.22
N LYS A 136 -9.28 -25.14 -7.95
CA LYS A 136 -10.72 -25.30 -7.68
C LYS A 136 -11.03 -25.83 -6.28
N GLU A 137 -10.14 -26.61 -5.68
CA GLU A 137 -10.35 -27.19 -4.34
C GLU A 137 -10.26 -26.15 -3.21
N LYS A 138 -9.89 -24.91 -3.52
CA LYS A 138 -9.89 -23.78 -2.57
C LYS A 138 -11.25 -23.08 -2.48
N TYR A 139 -12.20 -23.44 -3.33
CA TYR A 139 -13.48 -22.76 -3.45
C TYR A 139 -14.64 -23.71 -3.13
N ASP A 140 -15.68 -23.17 -2.52
CA ASP A 140 -16.94 -23.90 -2.36
C ASP A 140 -17.71 -23.97 -3.70
N ASP A 141 -18.73 -24.83 -3.72
CA ASP A 141 -19.54 -25.07 -4.92
C ASP A 141 -20.25 -23.79 -5.41
N THR A 142 -20.56 -22.86 -4.50
CA THR A 142 -21.24 -21.60 -4.85
C THR A 142 -20.31 -20.69 -5.64
N LEU A 143 -19.07 -20.52 -5.17
CA LEU A 143 -18.04 -19.74 -5.86
C LEU A 143 -17.65 -20.37 -7.19
N LEU A 144 -17.57 -21.69 -7.27
CA LEU A 144 -17.30 -22.39 -8.53
C LEU A 144 -18.43 -22.14 -9.54
N ALA A 145 -19.69 -22.28 -9.12
CA ALA A 145 -20.85 -21.98 -9.96
C ALA A 145 -20.88 -20.51 -10.43
N GLU A 146 -20.53 -19.56 -9.57
CA GLU A 146 -20.37 -18.16 -9.97
C GLU A 146 -19.29 -18.01 -11.05
N LEU A 147 -18.11 -18.62 -10.87
CA LEU A 147 -16.99 -18.52 -11.82
C LEU A 147 -17.26 -19.14 -13.19
N GLU A 148 -18.29 -19.98 -13.33
CA GLU A 148 -18.73 -20.51 -14.63
C GLU A 148 -19.62 -19.53 -15.40
N LYS A 149 -20.27 -18.57 -14.71
CA LYS A 149 -21.14 -17.58 -15.34
C LYS A 149 -20.36 -16.65 -16.27
N LYS A 150 -21.02 -16.16 -17.32
CA LYS A 150 -20.44 -15.14 -18.20
C LYS A 150 -20.03 -13.89 -17.41
N GLU A 151 -20.87 -13.47 -16.48
CA GLU A 151 -20.63 -12.36 -15.55
C GLU A 151 -20.76 -12.89 -14.10
N PRO A 152 -19.65 -13.30 -13.48
CA PRO A 152 -19.63 -13.78 -12.10
C PRO A 152 -19.86 -12.63 -11.11
N ASP A 153 -20.52 -12.91 -9.98
CA ASP A 153 -20.53 -11.95 -8.87
C ASP A 153 -19.11 -11.79 -8.30
N LYS A 154 -18.64 -10.54 -8.21
CA LYS A 154 -17.31 -10.18 -7.68
C LYS A 154 -17.34 -9.90 -6.16
N PHE A 155 -18.53 -9.91 -5.57
CA PHE A 155 -18.81 -9.54 -4.20
C PHE A 155 -18.19 -8.19 -3.85
N ASP A 156 -18.62 -7.13 -4.53
CA ASP A 156 -18.02 -5.79 -4.41
C ASP A 156 -18.07 -5.20 -2.99
N TYR A 157 -19.08 -5.55 -2.21
CA TYR A 157 -19.17 -5.18 -0.80
C TYR A 157 -18.02 -5.74 0.05
N VAL A 158 -17.54 -6.95 -0.26
CA VAL A 158 -16.38 -7.55 0.43
C VAL A 158 -15.12 -6.74 0.15
N LYS A 159 -14.89 -6.31 -1.10
CA LYS A 159 -13.79 -5.38 -1.44
C LYS A 159 -13.97 -4.05 -0.73
N GLY A 160 -15.17 -3.48 -0.73
CA GLY A 160 -15.46 -2.20 -0.06
C GLY A 160 -15.06 -2.22 1.41
N ALA A 161 -15.44 -3.27 2.15
CA ALA A 161 -15.09 -3.42 3.56
C ALA A 161 -13.58 -3.63 3.78
N VAL A 162 -12.90 -4.40 2.93
CA VAL A 162 -11.45 -4.59 3.01
C VAL A 162 -10.71 -3.27 2.74
N GLU A 163 -11.11 -2.54 1.71
CA GLU A 163 -10.51 -1.26 1.35
C GLU A 163 -10.78 -0.21 2.44
N LEU A 164 -11.99 -0.14 3.00
CA LEU A 164 -12.30 0.76 4.12
C LEU A 164 -11.42 0.48 5.33
N SER A 165 -11.27 -0.79 5.72
CA SER A 165 -10.35 -1.15 6.80
C SER A 165 -8.91 -0.77 6.49
N ASN A 166 -8.48 -0.99 5.24
CA ASN A 166 -7.15 -0.61 4.82
C ASN A 166 -6.96 0.92 4.83
N ILE A 167 -7.96 1.72 4.48
CA ILE A 167 -7.93 3.20 4.57
C ILE A 167 -7.78 3.64 6.02
N VAL A 168 -8.64 3.14 6.92
CA VAL A 168 -8.58 3.46 8.35
C VAL A 168 -7.22 3.08 8.94
N GLY A 169 -6.74 1.88 8.63
CA GLY A 169 -5.41 1.42 9.02
C GLY A 169 -4.28 2.27 8.47
N SER A 170 -4.41 2.72 7.21
CA SER A 170 -3.44 3.61 6.56
C SER A 170 -3.35 4.94 7.29
N VAL A 171 -4.49 5.55 7.60
CA VAL A 171 -4.56 6.81 8.33
C VAL A 171 -3.97 6.66 9.73
N LEU A 172 -4.42 5.68 10.51
CA LEU A 172 -3.92 5.48 11.88
C LEU A 172 -2.44 5.10 11.90
N GLY A 173 -2.02 4.17 11.05
CA GLY A 173 -0.63 3.72 11.00
C GLY A 173 0.33 4.81 10.52
N LEU A 174 -0.05 5.61 9.52
CA LEU A 174 0.81 6.68 9.02
C LEU A 174 0.75 7.96 9.87
N ALA A 175 -0.40 8.29 10.48
CA ALA A 175 -0.53 9.50 11.30
C ALA A 175 0.00 9.32 12.72
N ILE A 176 -0.04 8.11 13.27
CA ILE A 176 0.30 7.86 14.68
C ILE A 176 1.58 7.04 14.80
N LEU A 177 1.67 5.89 14.10
CA LEU A 177 2.78 4.97 14.29
C LEU A 177 4.03 5.39 13.51
N ALA A 178 3.87 5.81 12.25
CA ALA A 178 5.01 6.19 11.41
C ALA A 178 5.85 7.32 12.02
N PRO A 179 5.30 8.41 12.59
CA PRO A 179 6.10 9.44 13.23
C PRO A 179 6.93 8.93 14.41
N GLN A 180 6.36 8.04 15.25
CA GLN A 180 7.06 7.48 16.41
C GLN A 180 8.22 6.56 15.99
N VAL A 181 7.96 5.65 15.04
CA VAL A 181 8.98 4.73 14.51
C VAL A 181 10.07 5.51 13.78
N SER A 182 9.67 6.51 13.00
CA SER A 182 10.60 7.33 12.22
C SER A 182 11.53 8.15 13.12
N HIS A 183 11.04 8.73 14.21
CA HIS A 183 11.89 9.44 15.17
C HIS A 183 12.94 8.52 15.81
N ALA A 184 12.56 7.29 16.15
CA ALA A 184 13.45 6.31 16.76
C ALA A 184 14.50 5.75 15.77
N PHE A 185 14.19 5.71 14.47
CA PHE A 185 15.04 5.08 13.46
C PHE A 185 15.91 6.07 12.66
N ILE A 186 15.40 7.27 12.35
CA ILE A 186 16.09 8.24 11.48
C ILE A 186 17.43 8.68 12.08
N HIS A 187 17.47 9.02 13.37
CA HIS A 187 18.70 9.53 13.99
C HIS A 187 19.83 8.50 13.98
N PRO A 188 19.63 7.24 14.44
CA PRO A 188 20.62 6.18 14.28
C PRO A 188 21.06 5.94 12.84
N ALA A 189 20.13 5.98 11.88
CA ALA A 189 20.43 5.76 10.47
C ALA A 189 21.28 6.90 9.89
N LEU A 190 20.96 8.17 10.18
CA LEU A 190 21.75 9.31 9.76
C LEU A 190 23.15 9.34 10.39
N ARG A 191 23.26 8.91 11.65
CA ARG A 191 24.54 8.70 12.34
C ARG A 191 25.39 7.64 11.63
N PHE A 192 24.79 6.50 11.30
CA PHE A 192 25.46 5.42 10.58
C PHE A 192 25.95 5.88 9.20
N LEU A 193 25.19 6.75 8.52
CA LEU A 193 25.58 7.35 7.23
C LEU A 193 26.63 8.48 7.36
N GLY A 194 27.08 8.81 8.57
CA GLY A 194 28.06 9.88 8.79
C GLY A 194 27.51 11.29 8.57
N LEU A 195 26.19 11.46 8.56
CA LEU A 195 25.52 12.74 8.29
C LEU A 195 25.14 13.51 9.57
N GLU A 196 25.33 12.91 10.75
CA GLU A 196 24.89 13.49 12.03
C GLU A 196 25.76 14.67 12.51
N ASP A 197 27.07 14.69 12.23
CA ASP A 197 27.95 15.83 12.62
C ASP A 197 27.66 17.13 11.84
N LYS A 198 27.00 17.02 10.68
CA LYS A 198 26.52 18.17 9.90
C LYS A 198 25.29 18.85 10.54
N SER A 199 24.59 18.17 11.46
CA SER A 199 23.39 18.68 12.17
C SER A 199 23.68 19.78 13.18
N LYS A 200 24.89 19.84 13.76
CA LYS A 200 25.27 20.86 14.75
C LYS A 200 25.31 22.28 14.18
N LYS A 201 25.59 22.44 12.88
CA LYS A 201 25.51 23.74 12.19
C LYS A 201 24.06 24.16 11.92
N GLN A 202 23.13 23.22 11.77
CA GLN A 202 21.76 23.48 11.37
C GLN A 202 20.85 23.85 12.56
N ASN A 203 20.96 23.17 13.71
CA ASN A 203 20.26 23.57 14.94
C ASN A 203 20.65 24.99 15.40
N ALA A 204 21.90 25.40 15.13
CA ALA A 204 22.37 26.76 15.40
C ALA A 204 21.81 27.81 14.42
N ALA A 205 21.45 27.42 13.20
CA ALA A 205 20.87 28.31 12.18
C ALA A 205 19.34 28.40 12.27
N GLU A 206 18.67 27.31 12.66
CA GLU A 206 17.21 27.25 12.83
C GLU A 206 16.77 28.02 14.08
N ASN A 207 17.49 27.89 15.21
CA ASN A 207 17.26 28.70 16.41
C ASN A 207 17.50 30.21 16.17
N LYS A 208 18.48 30.57 15.32
CA LYS A 208 18.76 31.98 15.00
C LYS A 208 17.66 32.67 14.18
N LYS A 209 16.87 31.91 13.41
CA LYS A 209 15.73 32.45 12.64
C LYS A 209 14.49 32.68 13.51
N LEU A 210 14.33 31.89 14.58
CA LEU A 210 13.23 32.05 15.53
C LEU A 210 13.43 33.30 16.43
N ASP A 211 14.66 33.60 16.84
CA ASP A 211 14.96 34.76 17.71
C ASP A 211 14.87 36.14 17.00
N HIS A 212 14.86 36.18 15.66
CA HIS A 212 14.74 37.44 14.90
C HIS A 212 13.30 37.79 14.50
N THR A 213 12.31 37.01 14.98
CA THR A 213 10.88 37.26 14.70
C THR A 213 10.05 37.43 15.98
N ALA A 214 10.65 37.95 17.05
CA ALA A 214 9.97 38.36 18.27
C ALA A 214 10.05 39.89 18.45
#